data_AF-A0AA92UKR7-F1
#
_entry.id   AF-A0AA92UKR7-F1
#
_cell.length_a   1.000
_cell.length_b   1.000
_cell.length_c   1.000
_cell.angle_alpha   90.00
_cell.angle_beta   90.00
_cell.angle_gamma   90.00
#
_symmetry.space_group_name_H-M   'P 1'
#
loop_
_entity.id
_entity.type
_entity.pdbx_description
1 polymer ?
#
loop_
_entity_poly.entity_id
_entity_poly.type
_entity_poly.pdbx_seq_one_letter_code
_entity_poly.pdbx_strand_id
1 'polypeptide(L)'
;MVMDPEMLARLVFCFENNPKRHDGIISGAQDSIGICIPGLVRHYYDNNFWPEKIESTQDEMTLRFLEDHLVMIPMEPRRPGCSVVEGKDITPEKVKALADAADACWKAILAHDLDTFAAAYRASFEAQIAMFPGMVNPSINGVIEREASVQPMIDRYSNMEEVLAWKMPGAGGGGYLALVVKDSLNFAENHDEAIHLQIRRA
;
A
#
# COMPACT_ATOMS: atom_id res chain seq x y z
N MET A 1 27.30 -17.01 5.35
CA MET A 1 27.33 -15.79 4.52
C MET A 1 25.89 -15.39 4.33
N VAL A 2 25.44 -14.35 5.03
CA VAL A 2 24.06 -13.85 4.89
C VAL A 2 24.01 -13.11 3.55
N MET A 3 23.08 -13.46 2.68
CA MET A 3 22.89 -12.79 1.39
C MET A 3 22.45 -11.35 1.66
N ASP A 4 23.02 -10.40 0.93
CA ASP A 4 22.58 -8.99 0.99
C ASP A 4 21.07 -8.89 0.67
N PRO A 5 20.26 -8.23 1.53
CA PRO A 5 18.81 -8.14 1.35
C PRO A 5 18.37 -7.54 0.00
N GLU A 6 19.10 -6.55 -0.52
CA GLU A 6 18.78 -5.97 -1.82
C GLU A 6 19.08 -6.96 -2.95
N MET A 7 20.21 -7.68 -2.88
CA MET A 7 20.53 -8.73 -3.84
C MET A 7 19.48 -9.84 -3.84
N LEU A 8 18.98 -10.25 -2.67
CA LEU A 8 17.88 -11.22 -2.57
C LEU A 8 16.60 -10.66 -3.20
N ALA A 9 16.23 -9.40 -2.92
CA ALA A 9 15.07 -8.73 -3.50
C ALA A 9 15.14 -8.70 -5.04
N ARG A 10 16.32 -8.40 -5.60
CA ARG A 10 16.55 -8.41 -7.05
C ARG A 10 16.37 -9.80 -7.65
N LEU A 11 16.86 -10.84 -6.97
CA LEU A 11 16.68 -12.22 -7.41
C LEU A 11 15.19 -12.58 -7.44
N VAL A 12 14.44 -12.29 -6.37
CA VAL A 12 13.00 -12.55 -6.28
C VAL A 12 12.25 -11.83 -7.41
N PHE A 13 12.54 -10.55 -7.63
CA PHE A 13 11.94 -9.75 -8.69
C PHE A 13 12.22 -10.32 -10.08
N CYS A 14 13.45 -10.75 -10.36
CA CYS A 14 13.83 -11.36 -11.64
C CYS A 14 13.18 -12.73 -11.86
N PHE A 15 12.99 -13.53 -10.80
CA PHE A 15 12.31 -14.81 -10.89
C PHE A 15 10.82 -14.63 -11.21
N GLU A 16 10.16 -13.67 -10.55
CA GLU A 16 8.77 -13.33 -10.85
C GLU A 16 8.63 -12.81 -12.28
N ASN A 17 9.55 -11.94 -12.73
CA ASN A 17 9.52 -11.31 -14.06
C ASN A 17 10.39 -12.04 -15.10
N ASN A 18 10.28 -13.37 -15.16
CA ASN A 18 11.02 -14.18 -16.12
C ASN A 18 10.69 -13.78 -17.58
N PRO A 19 11.69 -13.50 -18.46
CA PRO A 19 11.45 -13.10 -19.84
C PRO A 19 10.72 -14.15 -20.69
N LYS A 20 10.61 -15.40 -20.22
CA LYS A 20 9.88 -16.49 -20.90
C LYS A 20 8.39 -16.55 -20.54
N ARG A 21 7.87 -15.63 -19.74
CA ARG A 21 6.43 -15.59 -19.41
C ARG A 21 5.58 -15.32 -20.65
N HIS A 22 4.35 -15.84 -20.63
CA HIS A 22 3.43 -15.80 -21.77
C HIS A 22 2.28 -14.80 -21.62
N ASP A 23 2.10 -14.20 -20.43
CA ASP A 23 1.03 -13.25 -20.12
C ASP A 23 1.37 -11.80 -20.48
N GLY A 24 2.65 -11.49 -20.73
CA GLY A 24 3.11 -10.15 -21.12
C GLY A 24 3.02 -9.09 -20.03
N ILE A 25 2.74 -9.50 -18.78
CA ILE A 25 2.61 -8.62 -17.62
C ILE A 25 3.93 -8.59 -16.86
N ILE A 26 4.38 -7.39 -16.50
CA ILE A 26 5.53 -7.18 -15.63
C ILE A 26 5.01 -6.70 -14.27
N SER A 27 5.30 -7.46 -13.21
CA SER A 27 4.99 -7.10 -11.82
C SER A 27 5.92 -5.99 -11.33
N GLY A 28 5.47 -5.20 -10.36
CA GLY A 28 6.32 -4.18 -9.70
C GLY A 28 7.34 -4.79 -8.74
N ALA A 29 8.43 -4.08 -8.46
CA ALA A 29 9.47 -4.54 -7.54
C ALA A 29 9.16 -4.36 -6.04
N GLN A 30 8.06 -3.67 -5.69
CA GLN A 30 7.76 -3.25 -4.31
C GLN A 30 7.64 -4.43 -3.35
N ASP A 31 6.93 -5.49 -3.73
CA ASP A 31 6.70 -6.66 -2.87
C ASP A 31 7.98 -7.48 -2.66
N SER A 32 8.77 -7.63 -3.74
CA SER A 32 10.09 -8.28 -3.66
C SER A 32 11.02 -7.55 -2.69
N ILE A 33 11.01 -6.21 -2.73
CA ILE A 33 11.79 -5.38 -1.81
C ILE A 33 11.22 -5.49 -0.38
N GLY A 34 9.91 -5.33 -0.19
CA GLY A 34 9.27 -5.36 1.13
C GLY A 34 9.41 -6.70 1.87
N ILE A 35 9.45 -7.81 1.14
CA ILE A 35 9.69 -9.14 1.74
C ILE A 35 11.16 -9.32 2.16
N CYS A 36 12.11 -8.72 1.44
CA CYS A 36 13.54 -8.96 1.66
C CYS A 36 14.19 -7.93 2.59
N ILE A 37 13.79 -6.66 2.52
CA ILE A 37 14.36 -5.56 3.30
C ILE A 37 13.47 -5.28 4.51
N PRO A 38 13.97 -5.38 5.75
CA PRO A 38 13.18 -5.11 6.96
C PRO A 38 12.88 -3.60 7.13
N GLY A 39 12.05 -3.26 8.12
CA GLY A 39 11.75 -1.89 8.53
C GLY A 39 10.88 -1.10 7.56
N LEU A 40 11.00 0.23 7.63
CA LEU A 40 10.30 1.15 6.73
C LEU A 40 11.19 1.44 5.52
N VAL A 41 10.64 1.28 4.32
CA VAL A 41 11.40 1.37 3.06
C VAL A 41 10.69 2.29 2.06
N ARG A 42 11.46 3.17 1.42
CA ARG A 42 11.05 4.09 0.35
C ARG A 42 11.85 3.83 -0.92
N HIS A 43 11.16 3.84 -2.05
CA HIS A 43 11.73 3.55 -3.37
C HIS A 43 11.70 4.79 -4.25
N TYR A 44 12.77 5.02 -5.01
CA TYR A 44 12.89 6.09 -5.99
C TYR A 44 13.00 5.49 -7.39
N TYR A 45 11.94 5.59 -8.17
CA TYR A 45 11.89 5.08 -9.54
C TYR A 45 12.18 6.19 -10.54
N ASP A 46 13.00 5.89 -11.55
CA ASP A 46 13.18 6.72 -12.74
C ASP A 46 13.11 5.83 -13.99
N ASN A 47 11.98 5.93 -14.69
CA ASN A 47 11.70 5.26 -15.98
C ASN A 47 12.18 3.79 -16.10
N ASN A 48 12.14 3.04 -14.99
CA ASN A 48 12.64 1.65 -14.92
C ASN A 48 11.85 0.86 -13.86
N PHE A 49 11.89 -0.47 -13.96
CA PHE A 49 11.12 -1.36 -13.07
C PHE A 49 11.78 -1.56 -11.70
N TRP A 50 13.10 -1.36 -11.62
CA TRP A 50 13.85 -1.37 -10.38
C TRP A 50 14.19 0.07 -9.95
N PRO A 51 14.04 0.44 -8.66
CA PRO A 51 14.33 1.80 -8.21
C PRO A 51 15.83 2.11 -8.27
N GLU A 52 16.18 3.35 -8.60
CA GLU A 52 17.56 3.83 -8.57
C GLU A 52 18.13 3.91 -7.15
N LYS A 53 17.23 4.17 -6.18
CA LYS A 53 17.57 4.28 -4.76
C LYS A 53 16.50 3.59 -3.91
N ILE A 54 16.98 2.84 -2.93
CA ILE A 54 16.19 2.34 -1.81
C ILE A 54 16.67 3.09 -0.57
N GLU A 55 15.76 3.82 0.08
CA GLU A 55 15.99 4.47 1.36
C GLU A 55 15.24 3.71 2.45
N SER A 56 15.90 3.37 3.55
CA SER A 56 15.28 2.60 4.63
C SER A 56 15.67 3.10 6.00
N THR A 57 14.81 2.83 6.98
CA THR A 57 15.10 3.07 8.40
C THR A 57 14.66 1.87 9.25
N GLN A 58 15.49 1.55 10.24
CA GLN A 58 15.22 0.60 11.32
C GLN A 58 15.03 1.32 12.66
N ASP A 59 14.81 2.64 12.63
CA ASP A 59 14.64 3.43 13.85
C ASP A 59 13.43 2.92 14.64
N GLU A 60 13.68 2.42 15.86
CA GLU A 60 12.67 1.73 16.66
C GLU A 60 11.51 2.65 17.03
N MET A 61 11.76 3.95 17.24
CA MET A 61 10.68 4.92 17.52
C MET A 61 9.77 5.11 16.31
N THR A 62 10.35 5.17 15.11
CA THR A 62 9.59 5.24 13.86
C THR A 62 8.78 3.96 13.61
N LEU A 63 9.37 2.79 13.85
CA LEU A 63 8.65 1.53 13.66
C LEU A 63 7.51 1.38 14.67
N ARG A 64 7.73 1.72 15.94
CA ARG A 64 6.67 1.72 16.97
C ARG A 64 5.57 2.72 16.67
N PHE A 65 5.92 3.94 16.27
CA PHE A 65 4.93 4.93 15.84
C PHE A 65 3.99 4.38 14.75
N LEU A 66 4.53 3.65 13.78
CA LEU A 66 3.70 3.00 12.76
C LEU A 66 2.84 1.87 13.34
N GLU A 67 3.40 1.01 14.20
CA GLU A 67 2.67 -0.09 14.85
C GLU A 67 1.56 0.39 15.80
N ASP A 68 1.77 1.51 16.48
CA ASP A 68 0.82 2.15 17.40
C ASP A 68 -0.36 2.79 16.65
N HIS A 69 -0.24 3.02 15.35
CA HIS A 69 -1.23 3.75 14.55
C HIS A 69 -1.70 3.04 13.28
N LEU A 70 -1.18 1.86 12.94
CA LEU A 70 -1.63 1.08 11.79
C LEU A 70 -2.29 -0.23 12.20
N VAL A 71 -3.45 -0.49 11.59
CA VAL A 71 -4.14 -1.78 11.65
C VAL A 71 -4.54 -2.22 10.24
N MET A 72 -4.73 -3.52 10.06
CA MET A 72 -5.29 -4.09 8.83
C MET A 72 -6.62 -4.76 9.09
N ILE A 73 -7.61 -4.47 8.26
CA ILE A 73 -8.89 -5.17 8.26
C ILE A 73 -8.91 -6.17 7.09
N PRO A 74 -9.20 -7.45 7.33
CA PRO A 74 -9.43 -8.41 6.25
C PRO A 74 -10.71 -8.08 5.48
N MET A 75 -10.64 -8.18 4.17
CA MET A 75 -11.75 -7.98 3.24
C MET A 75 -11.95 -9.22 2.39
N GLU A 76 -13.08 -9.28 1.70
CA GLU A 76 -13.33 -10.29 0.69
C GLU A 76 -12.21 -10.30 -0.38
N PRO A 77 -11.81 -11.47 -0.89
CA PRO A 77 -10.84 -11.57 -1.96
C PRO A 77 -11.41 -10.99 -3.26
N ARG A 78 -10.51 -10.71 -4.21
CA ARG A 78 -10.94 -10.30 -5.56
C ARG A 78 -11.81 -11.36 -6.19
N ARG A 79 -12.93 -10.94 -6.78
CA ARG A 79 -13.78 -11.81 -7.59
C ARG A 79 -13.03 -12.28 -8.85
N PRO A 80 -13.32 -13.49 -9.37
CA PRO A 80 -12.77 -13.93 -10.65
C PRO A 80 -13.07 -12.93 -11.78
N GLY A 81 -12.09 -12.65 -12.63
CA GLY A 81 -12.23 -11.66 -13.71
C GLY A 81 -12.09 -10.19 -13.27
N CYS A 82 -11.75 -9.94 -12.00
CA CYS A 82 -11.52 -8.60 -11.47
C CYS A 82 -10.33 -7.91 -12.14
N SER A 83 -10.56 -6.71 -12.68
CA SER A 83 -9.52 -5.80 -13.13
C SER A 83 -9.55 -4.50 -12.35
N VAL A 84 -8.39 -4.15 -11.79
CA VAL A 84 -8.16 -2.91 -11.03
C VAL A 84 -7.43 -1.84 -11.84
N VAL A 85 -6.97 -2.20 -13.05
CA VAL A 85 -6.20 -1.33 -13.95
C VAL A 85 -6.96 -0.94 -15.21
N GLU A 86 -8.13 -1.53 -15.44
CA GLU A 86 -9.03 -1.10 -16.51
C GLU A 86 -9.59 0.29 -16.18
N GLY A 87 -9.67 1.15 -17.21
CA GLY A 87 -10.03 2.55 -17.01
C GLY A 87 -8.95 3.39 -16.30
N LYS A 88 -7.69 2.91 -16.25
CA LYS A 88 -6.58 3.71 -15.72
C LYS A 88 -6.43 5.02 -16.50
N ASP A 89 -6.13 6.08 -15.78
CA ASP A 89 -5.92 7.43 -16.33
C ASP A 89 -4.66 8.03 -15.71
N ILE A 90 -3.52 7.67 -16.30
CA ILE A 90 -2.19 8.03 -15.81
C ILE A 90 -1.71 9.27 -16.56
N THR A 91 -1.54 10.37 -15.85
CA THR A 91 -0.99 11.62 -16.37
C THR A 91 0.18 12.10 -15.50
N PRO A 92 1.11 12.90 -16.04
CA PRO A 92 2.21 13.47 -15.25
C PRO A 92 1.73 14.19 -13.98
N GLU A 93 0.60 14.88 -14.03
CA GLU A 93 0.02 15.62 -12.90
C GLU A 93 -0.42 14.67 -11.78
N LYS A 94 -1.09 13.57 -12.13
CA LYS A 94 -1.55 12.58 -11.13
C LYS A 94 -0.40 11.75 -10.56
N VAL A 95 0.58 11.40 -11.39
CA VAL A 95 1.82 10.76 -10.94
C VAL A 95 2.56 11.68 -9.98
N LYS A 96 2.66 12.97 -10.29
CA LYS A 96 3.25 13.97 -9.40
C LYS A 96 2.49 14.08 -8.08
N ALA A 97 1.16 14.09 -8.09
CA ALA A 97 0.36 14.13 -6.86
C ALA A 97 0.65 12.91 -5.96
N LEU A 98 0.77 11.71 -6.54
CA LEU A 98 1.14 10.51 -5.78
C LEU A 98 2.57 10.61 -5.22
N ALA A 99 3.52 11.09 -6.03
CA ALA A 99 4.92 11.24 -5.62
C ALA A 99 5.08 12.27 -4.49
N ASP A 100 4.39 13.42 -4.58
CA ASP A 100 4.38 14.46 -3.56
C ASP A 100 3.74 13.94 -2.25
N ALA A 101 2.62 13.22 -2.35
CA ALA A 101 1.97 12.61 -1.18
C ALA A 101 2.85 11.54 -0.52
N ALA A 102 3.58 10.74 -1.30
CA ALA A 102 4.54 9.77 -0.78
C ALA A 102 5.72 10.45 -0.07
N ASP A 103 6.23 11.57 -0.59
CA ASP A 103 7.28 12.35 0.06
C ASP A 103 6.82 12.98 1.38
N ALA A 104 5.62 13.57 1.39
CA ALA A 104 5.01 14.11 2.61
C ALA A 104 4.78 13.01 3.65
N CYS A 105 4.28 11.84 3.24
CA CYS A 105 4.04 10.70 4.10
C CYS A 105 5.35 10.21 4.75
N TRP A 106 6.42 10.06 3.96
CA TRP A 106 7.75 9.70 4.49
C TRP A 106 8.23 10.67 5.56
N LYS A 107 8.16 11.97 5.29
CA LYS A 107 8.59 13.01 6.24
C LYS A 107 7.77 13.02 7.52
N ALA A 108 6.45 12.86 7.41
CA ALA A 108 5.54 12.84 8.55
C ALA A 108 5.78 11.62 9.45
N ILE A 109 6.00 10.45 8.85
CA ILE A 109 6.34 9.22 9.58
C ILE A 109 7.65 9.40 10.36
N LEU A 110 8.70 9.95 9.74
CA LEU A 110 9.98 10.19 10.42
C LEU A 110 9.91 11.27 11.51
N ALA A 111 8.95 12.19 11.41
CA ALA A 111 8.70 13.23 12.42
C ALA A 111 7.73 12.77 13.53
N HIS A 112 7.18 11.55 13.43
CA HIS A 112 6.14 11.01 14.31
C HIS A 112 4.92 11.92 14.42
N ASP A 113 4.57 12.60 13.33
CA ASP A 113 3.41 13.50 13.24
C ASP A 113 2.21 12.73 12.68
N LEU A 114 1.32 12.29 13.58
CA LEU A 114 0.15 11.47 13.24
C LEU A 114 -0.83 12.18 12.32
N ASP A 115 -1.10 13.47 12.55
CA ASP A 115 -2.08 14.22 11.76
C ASP A 115 -1.57 14.44 10.34
N THR A 116 -0.31 14.85 10.19
CA THR A 116 0.31 15.01 8.86
C THR A 116 0.49 13.66 8.17
N PHE A 117 0.80 12.59 8.92
CA PHE A 117 0.88 11.24 8.39
C PHE A 117 -0.47 10.79 7.84
N ALA A 118 -1.55 10.88 8.62
CA ALA A 118 -2.89 10.51 8.18
C ALA A 118 -3.33 11.30 6.94
N ALA A 119 -3.10 12.62 6.93
CA ALA A 119 -3.42 13.47 5.78
C ALA A 119 -2.65 13.06 4.52
N ALA A 120 -1.32 12.86 4.62
CA ALA A 120 -0.50 12.44 3.49
C ALA A 120 -0.81 11.01 3.03
N TYR A 121 -1.11 10.11 3.97
CA TYR A 121 -1.50 8.74 3.69
C TYR A 121 -2.81 8.70 2.88
N ARG A 122 -3.82 9.45 3.31
CA ARG A 122 -5.09 9.62 2.59
C ARG A 122 -4.89 10.27 1.22
N ALA A 123 -4.12 11.37 1.15
CA ALA A 123 -3.81 12.03 -0.12
C ALA A 123 -3.13 11.07 -1.12
N SER A 124 -2.25 10.19 -0.62
CA SER A 124 -1.61 9.17 -1.46
C SER A 124 -2.61 8.15 -2.01
N PHE A 125 -3.65 7.80 -1.24
CA PHE A 125 -4.69 6.89 -1.71
C PHE A 125 -5.60 7.56 -2.74
N GLU A 126 -6.01 8.80 -2.49
CA GLU A 126 -6.81 9.60 -3.43
C GLU A 126 -6.07 9.79 -4.76
N ALA A 127 -4.77 10.12 -4.73
CA ALA A 127 -3.94 10.22 -5.92
C ALA A 127 -3.81 8.88 -6.67
N GLN A 128 -3.74 7.77 -5.94
CA GLN A 128 -3.69 6.43 -6.54
C GLN A 128 -5.03 6.07 -7.22
N ILE A 129 -6.17 6.34 -6.57
CA ILE A 129 -7.52 6.12 -7.13
C ILE A 129 -7.73 6.99 -8.36
N ALA A 130 -7.24 8.24 -8.35
CA ALA A 130 -7.35 9.12 -9.51
C ALA A 130 -6.67 8.52 -10.76
N MET A 131 -5.61 7.73 -10.59
CA MET A 131 -4.96 7.00 -11.69
C MET A 131 -5.57 5.63 -11.95
N PHE A 132 -6.07 4.96 -10.92
CA PHE A 132 -6.58 3.59 -10.98
C PHE A 132 -7.94 3.50 -10.27
N PRO A 133 -9.02 4.00 -10.89
CA PRO A 133 -10.35 4.00 -10.26
C PRO A 133 -10.87 2.58 -9.97
N GLY A 134 -10.41 1.58 -10.74
CA GLY A 134 -10.68 0.17 -10.54
C GLY A 134 -10.16 -0.39 -9.20
N MET A 135 -9.27 0.30 -8.49
CA MET A 135 -8.84 -0.10 -7.15
C MET A 135 -10.00 -0.10 -6.15
N VAL A 136 -10.96 0.81 -6.32
CA VAL A 136 -12.14 0.93 -5.45
C VAL A 136 -13.36 0.33 -6.12
N ASN A 137 -13.52 0.56 -7.42
CA ASN A 137 -14.66 0.11 -8.20
C ASN A 137 -14.17 -0.77 -9.36
N PRO A 138 -13.69 -1.99 -9.08
CA PRO A 138 -13.13 -2.86 -10.11
C PRO A 138 -14.19 -3.26 -11.14
N SER A 139 -13.73 -3.55 -12.36
CA SER A 139 -14.55 -4.24 -13.35
C SER A 139 -14.45 -5.75 -13.15
N ILE A 140 -15.51 -6.47 -13.46
CA ILE A 140 -15.55 -7.92 -13.57
C ILE A 140 -15.76 -8.25 -15.06
N ASN A 141 -14.77 -8.88 -15.68
CA ASN A 141 -14.79 -9.22 -17.11
C ASN A 141 -15.15 -8.02 -18.02
N GLY A 142 -14.63 -6.83 -17.72
CA GLY A 142 -14.87 -5.61 -18.49
C GLY A 142 -16.14 -4.82 -18.12
N VAL A 143 -16.89 -5.26 -17.11
CA VAL A 143 -18.12 -4.59 -16.67
C VAL A 143 -17.97 -4.11 -15.23
N ILE A 144 -18.28 -2.84 -14.96
CA ILE A 144 -18.28 -2.30 -13.59
C ILE A 144 -19.52 -2.84 -12.86
N GLU A 145 -19.29 -3.67 -11.85
CA GLU A 145 -20.34 -4.24 -11.01
C GLU A 145 -20.31 -3.59 -9.62
N ARG A 146 -21.45 -3.08 -9.15
CA ARG A 146 -21.54 -2.41 -7.84
C ARG A 146 -21.14 -3.33 -6.68
N GLU A 147 -21.49 -4.60 -6.77
CA GLU A 147 -21.19 -5.62 -5.75
C GLU A 147 -19.69 -6.00 -5.69
N ALA A 148 -18.89 -5.57 -6.67
CA ALA A 148 -17.44 -5.73 -6.66
C ALA A 148 -16.72 -4.54 -6.03
N SER A 149 -17.44 -3.43 -5.78
CA SER A 149 -16.88 -2.25 -5.14
C SER A 149 -16.46 -2.53 -3.71
N VAL A 150 -15.28 -2.02 -3.34
CA VAL A 150 -14.81 -2.03 -1.94
C VAL A 150 -15.24 -0.77 -1.18
N GLN A 151 -15.91 0.17 -1.84
CA GLN A 151 -16.38 1.42 -1.23
C GLN A 151 -17.24 1.21 0.03
N PRO A 152 -18.17 0.24 0.11
CA PRO A 152 -18.94 0.02 1.33
C PRO A 152 -18.07 -0.32 2.55
N MET A 153 -16.94 -1.01 2.35
CA MET A 153 -16.00 -1.30 3.43
C MET A 153 -15.22 -0.06 3.85
N ILE A 154 -14.80 0.75 2.87
CA ILE A 154 -14.16 2.05 3.12
C ILE A 154 -15.11 2.93 3.94
N ASP A 155 -16.36 3.09 3.49
CA ASP A 155 -17.37 3.92 4.15
C ASP A 155 -17.64 3.46 5.59
N ARG A 156 -17.64 2.15 5.84
CA ARG A 156 -17.85 1.61 7.20
C ARG A 156 -16.80 2.12 8.18
N TYR A 157 -15.51 2.06 7.83
CA TYR A 157 -14.44 2.47 8.74
C TYR A 157 -14.12 3.97 8.66
N SER A 158 -14.22 4.59 7.50
CA SER A 158 -13.91 6.02 7.34
C SER A 158 -14.83 6.95 8.13
N ASN A 159 -16.01 6.46 8.53
CA ASN A 159 -16.98 7.21 9.34
C ASN A 159 -16.77 7.02 10.86
N MET A 160 -15.79 6.21 11.28
CA MET A 160 -15.46 6.00 12.69
C MET A 160 -14.54 7.11 13.20
N GLU A 161 -14.77 7.58 14.43
CA GLU A 161 -14.01 8.71 14.99
C GLU A 161 -12.54 8.35 15.26
N GLU A 162 -12.27 7.08 15.52
CA GLU A 162 -10.94 6.55 15.80
C GLU A 162 -10.09 6.30 14.54
N VAL A 163 -10.69 6.35 13.34
CA VAL A 163 -10.01 6.15 12.05
C VAL A 163 -9.68 7.50 11.43
N LEU A 164 -8.39 7.75 11.20
CA LEU A 164 -7.87 9.02 10.69
C LEU A 164 -7.64 8.99 9.17
N ALA A 165 -7.25 7.84 8.63
CA ALA A 165 -7.05 7.62 7.21
C ALA A 165 -7.15 6.14 6.84
N TRP A 166 -7.27 5.85 5.55
CA TRP A 166 -7.40 4.49 5.04
C TRP A 166 -6.77 4.37 3.65
N LYS A 167 -6.36 3.16 3.30
CA LYS A 167 -5.82 2.82 1.99
C LYS A 167 -5.94 1.32 1.72
N MET A 168 -6.06 0.95 0.46
CA MET A 168 -5.88 -0.44 0.04
C MET A 168 -4.38 -0.75 -0.10
N PRO A 169 -3.78 -1.62 0.74
CA PRO A 169 -2.44 -2.13 0.49
C PRO A 169 -2.42 -2.94 -0.82
N GLY A 170 -1.40 -2.70 -1.65
CA GLY A 170 -1.27 -3.32 -2.96
C GLY A 170 -2.20 -2.71 -4.02
N ALA A 171 -2.71 -3.55 -4.92
CA ALA A 171 -3.38 -3.10 -6.13
C ALA A 171 -4.92 -2.89 -6.02
N GLY A 172 -5.55 -3.10 -4.85
CA GLY A 172 -6.98 -2.81 -4.62
C GLY A 172 -7.97 -3.91 -5.04
N GLY A 173 -9.27 -3.63 -5.02
CA GLY A 173 -10.35 -4.54 -5.44
C GLY A 173 -10.67 -5.70 -4.49
N GLY A 174 -10.09 -5.73 -3.29
CA GLY A 174 -10.27 -6.74 -2.25
C GLY A 174 -9.01 -6.95 -1.41
N GLY A 175 -9.01 -7.99 -0.57
CA GLY A 175 -7.84 -8.38 0.23
C GLY A 175 -7.84 -7.74 1.63
N TYR A 176 -7.24 -6.57 1.79
CA TYR A 176 -7.18 -5.89 3.09
C TYR A 176 -7.45 -4.40 2.92
N LEU A 177 -7.91 -3.76 4.00
CA LEU A 177 -7.95 -2.32 4.17
C LEU A 177 -6.96 -1.94 5.27
N ALA A 178 -5.96 -1.12 4.97
CA ALA A 178 -5.03 -0.60 5.96
C ALA A 178 -5.53 0.74 6.48
N LEU A 179 -5.72 0.83 7.80
CA LEU A 179 -6.23 2.00 8.49
C LEU A 179 -5.12 2.68 9.29
N VAL A 180 -5.11 4.01 9.26
CA VAL A 180 -4.43 4.83 10.27
C VAL A 180 -5.44 5.13 11.36
N VAL A 181 -5.14 4.78 12.60
CA VAL A 181 -6.02 4.91 13.76
C VAL A 181 -5.35 5.70 14.87
N LYS A 182 -6.15 6.30 15.76
CA LYS A 182 -5.64 7.06 16.92
C LYS A 182 -4.78 6.21 17.85
N ASP A 183 -5.17 4.96 18.07
CA ASP A 183 -4.49 3.97 18.91
C ASP A 183 -4.84 2.56 18.41
N SER A 184 -3.85 1.82 17.93
CA SER A 184 -4.04 0.51 17.30
C SER A 184 -4.43 -0.59 18.27
N LEU A 185 -3.99 -0.51 19.53
CA LEU A 185 -4.34 -1.49 20.57
C LEU A 185 -5.79 -1.31 21.00
N ASN A 186 -6.18 -0.08 21.35
CA ASN A 186 -7.56 0.22 21.70
C ASN A 186 -8.51 -0.04 20.51
N PHE A 187 -8.08 0.22 19.27
CA PHE A 187 -8.87 -0.14 18.09
C PHE A 187 -9.08 -1.66 18.04
N ALA A 188 -8.02 -2.47 18.15
CA ALA A 188 -8.11 -3.92 18.08
C ALA A 188 -8.91 -4.55 19.25
N GLU A 189 -8.95 -3.92 20.42
CA GLU A 189 -9.81 -4.36 21.54
C GLU A 189 -11.32 -4.20 21.25
N ASN A 190 -11.69 -3.27 20.36
CA ASN A 190 -13.08 -2.99 20.00
C ASN A 190 -13.49 -3.56 18.64
N HIS A 191 -12.53 -4.03 17.85
CA HIS A 191 -12.71 -4.57 16.49
C HIS A 191 -11.92 -5.87 16.36
N ASP A 192 -12.53 -6.99 16.76
CA ASP A 192 -11.90 -8.33 16.81
C ASP A 192 -11.32 -8.79 15.46
N GLU A 193 -11.83 -8.27 14.33
CA GLU A 193 -11.30 -8.57 13.00
C GLU A 193 -9.97 -7.85 12.68
N ALA A 194 -9.61 -6.84 13.46
CA ALA A 194 -8.45 -6.01 13.18
C ALA A 194 -7.14 -6.76 13.47
N ILE A 195 -6.22 -6.70 12.50
CA ILE A 195 -4.89 -7.26 12.61
C ILE A 195 -3.95 -6.16 13.05
N HIS A 196 -3.42 -6.31 14.27
CA HIS A 196 -2.33 -5.49 14.77
C HIS A 196 -1.04 -5.82 14.00
N LEU A 197 -0.32 -4.79 13.54
CA LEU A 197 0.85 -4.97 12.70
C LEU A 197 2.13 -5.04 13.54
N GLN A 198 3.07 -5.85 13.06
CA GLN A 198 4.43 -5.90 13.59
C GLN A 198 5.40 -5.83 12.41
N ILE A 199 6.23 -4.80 12.39
CA ILE A 199 7.21 -4.53 11.34
C ILE A 199 8.47 -5.35 11.63
N ARG A 200 8.99 -6.07 10.65
CA ARG A 200 10.21 -6.86 10.84
C ARG A 200 11.42 -5.95 11.07
N ARG A 201 12.19 -6.21 12.14
CA ARG A 201 13.50 -5.60 12.41
C ARG A 201 14.63 -6.42 11.76
N ALA A 202 15.77 -5.79 11.50
CA ALA A 202 16.99 -6.43 11.00
C ALA A 202 17.72 -7.28 12.05
#